data_AF-A0A357V050-F1
#
_entry.id   AF-A0A357V050-F1
#
_cell.length_a   1.000
_cell.length_b   1.000
_cell.length_c   1.000
_cell.angle_alpha   90.00
_cell.angle_beta   90.00
_cell.angle_gamma   90.00
#
_symmetry.space_group_name_H-M   'P 1'
#
loop_
_entity.id
_entity.type
_entity.pdbx_description
1 polymer ?
#
loop_
_entity_poly.entity_id
_entity_poly.type
_entity_poly.pdbx_seq_one_letter_code
_entity_poly.pdbx_strand_id
1 'polypeptide(L)'
;DYVTKPFNPRELLARIKAVLRRATAMPPVEAEAPGTCYRFGPWTFDPGAQVLSGPGGDPITLSTGESLLLGVFVRHPGRVLNRDQLLDL
;
A
#
# COMPACT_ATOMS: atom_id res chain seq x y z
N ASP A 1 6.85 10.47 0.89
CA ASP A 1 6.77 11.88 1.34
C ASP A 1 7.88 12.66 0.64
N TYR A 2 7.64 13.89 0.19
CA TYR A 2 8.63 14.68 -0.57
C TYR A 2 8.75 16.10 -0.02
N VAL A 3 9.94 16.69 -0.17
CA VAL A 3 10.25 18.08 0.20
C VAL A 3 11.09 18.72 -0.90
N THR A 4 10.68 19.90 -1.35
CA THR A 4 11.38 20.67 -2.39
C THR A 4 12.51 21.51 -1.79
N LYS A 5 13.60 21.71 -2.54
CA LYS A 5 14.71 22.59 -2.13
C LYS A 5 14.40 24.07 -2.41
N PRO A 6 14.99 25.01 -1.66
CA PRO A 6 15.73 24.79 -0.41
C PRO A 6 14.76 24.55 0.76
N PHE A 7 15.08 23.61 1.66
CA PHE A 7 14.21 23.22 2.77
C PHE A 7 14.82 23.48 4.13
N ASN A 8 13.96 23.65 5.14
CA ASN A 8 14.39 23.81 6.52
C ASN A 8 14.75 22.44 7.14
N PRO A 9 15.93 22.26 7.75
CA PRO A 9 16.30 21.00 8.41
C PRO A 9 15.28 20.50 9.45
N ARG A 10 14.59 21.41 10.14
CA ARG A 10 13.54 21.05 11.11
C ARG A 10 12.31 20.44 10.44
N GLU A 11 11.94 20.91 9.24
CA GLU A 11 10.82 20.35 8.47
C GLU A 11 11.14 18.92 8.01
N LEU A 12 12.34 18.71 7.46
CA LEU A 12 12.78 17.39 7.04
C LEU A 12 12.79 16.42 8.23
N LEU A 13 13.34 16.83 9.38
CA LEU A 13 13.36 16.00 10.58
C LEU A 13 11.94 15.66 11.07
N ALA A 14 11.01 16.62 11.02
CA ALA A 14 9.62 16.40 11.39
C ALA A 14 8.93 15.38 10.47
N ARG A 15 9.16 15.46 9.15
CA ARG A 15 8.62 14.49 8.18
C ARG A 15 9.20 13.10 8.36
N ILE A 16 10.52 12.98 8.58
CA ILE A 16 11.16 11.70 8.90
C ILE A 16 10.51 11.09 10.15
N LYS A 17 10.38 11.86 11.23
CA LYS A 17 9.72 11.39 12.46
C LYS A 17 8.26 10.97 12.23
N ALA A 18 7.53 11.68 11.39
CA ALA A 18 6.15 11.33 11.05
C ALA A 18 6.06 10.01 10.26
N VAL A 19 6.94 9.79 9.29
CA VAL A 19 7.03 8.53 8.53
C VAL A 19 7.38 7.37 9.45
N LEU A 20 8.40 7.54 10.31
CA LEU A 20 8.80 6.49 11.26
C LEU A 20 7.68 6.15 12.25
N ARG A 21 7.00 7.16 12.79
CA ARG A 21 5.85 6.94 13.70
C ARG A 21 4.74 6.15 13.02
N ARG A 22 4.44 6.45 11.74
CA ARG A 22 3.41 5.74 10.97
C ARG A 22 3.79 4.29 10.74
N ALA A 23 5.06 4.02 10.39
CA ALA A 23 5.57 2.66 10.23
C ALA A 23 5.47 1.83 11.53
N THR A 24 5.61 2.45 12.71
CA THR A 24 5.47 1.76 14.00
C THR A 24 4.03 1.67 14.52
N ALA A 25 3.13 2.52 14.04
CA ALA A 25 1.73 2.57 14.49
C ALA A 25 0.80 1.69 13.65
N MET A 26 1.22 1.29 12.44
CA MET A 26 0.51 0.28 11.67
C MET A 26 0.52 -1.02 12.47
N PRO A 27 -0.65 -1.65 12.71
CA PRO A 27 -0.67 -3.02 13.21
C PRO A 27 0.18 -3.89 12.26
N PRO A 28 0.83 -4.95 12.74
CA PRO A 28 1.56 -5.86 11.88
C PRO A 28 0.62 -6.22 10.73
N VAL A 29 0.97 -5.83 9.50
CA VAL A 29 0.28 -6.33 8.32
C VAL A 29 0.41 -7.83 8.46
N GLU A 30 -0.70 -8.54 8.70
CA GLU A 30 -0.69 -9.99 8.81
C GLU A 30 0.07 -10.49 7.58
N ALA A 31 1.25 -11.07 7.84
CA ALA A 31 2.11 -11.53 6.77
C ALA A 31 1.31 -12.59 6.01
N GLU A 32 0.93 -12.26 4.78
CA GLU A 32 0.17 -13.18 3.96
C GLU A 32 0.97 -14.47 3.80
N ALA A 33 0.27 -15.60 3.78
CA ALA A 33 0.92 -16.87 3.54
C ALA A 33 1.70 -16.78 2.20
N PRO A 34 2.91 -17.34 2.12
CA PRO A 34 3.68 -17.33 0.88
C PRO A 34 2.83 -17.86 -0.29
N GLY A 35 2.74 -17.08 -1.38
CA GLY A 35 1.94 -17.43 -2.56
C GLY A 35 0.46 -17.04 -2.50
N THR A 36 0.02 -16.26 -1.50
CA THR A 36 -1.32 -15.69 -1.49
C THR A 36 -1.54 -14.80 -2.70
N CYS A 37 -2.56 -15.09 -3.51
CA CYS A 37 -2.98 -14.27 -4.64
C CYS A 37 -4.47 -13.96 -4.52
N TYR A 38 -4.85 -12.72 -4.81
CA TYR A 38 -6.24 -12.26 -4.80
C TYR A 38 -6.76 -12.18 -6.23
N ARG A 39 -8.01 -12.63 -6.46
CA ARG A 39 -8.67 -12.51 -7.75
C ARG A 39 -9.95 -11.69 -7.62
N PHE A 40 -10.13 -10.72 -8.52
CA PHE A 40 -11.32 -9.90 -8.59
C PHE A 40 -11.62 -9.53 -10.05
N GLY A 41 -12.81 -9.90 -10.53
CA GLY A 41 -13.13 -9.81 -11.96
C GLY A 41 -12.06 -10.53 -12.81
N PRO A 42 -11.53 -9.90 -13.86
CA PRO A 42 -10.48 -10.48 -14.70
C PRO A 42 -9.06 -10.30 -14.14
N TRP A 43 -8.91 -9.75 -12.94
CA TRP A 43 -7.62 -9.38 -12.37
C TRP A 43 -7.11 -10.41 -11.36
N THR A 44 -5.80 -10.59 -11.33
CA THR A 44 -5.08 -11.36 -10.31
C THR A 44 -3.99 -10.47 -9.70
N PHE A 45 -4.01 -10.32 -8.38
CA PHE A 45 -3.06 -9.52 -7.62
C PHE A 45 -2.21 -10.42 -6.74
N ASP A 46 -0.89 -10.34 -6.91
CA ASP A 46 0.12 -10.97 -6.08
C ASP A 46 0.80 -9.88 -5.23
N PRO A 47 0.49 -9.79 -3.93
CA PRO A 47 1.08 -8.77 -3.06
C PRO A 47 2.54 -9.05 -2.71
N GLY A 48 2.95 -10.31 -2.75
CA GLY A 48 4.34 -10.73 -2.54
C GLY A 48 5.24 -10.29 -3.70
N ALA A 49 4.73 -10.40 -4.93
CA ALA A 49 5.43 -9.93 -6.12
C ALA A 49 5.20 -8.44 -6.43
N GLN A 50 4.22 -7.79 -5.78
CA GLN A 50 3.75 -6.43 -6.11
C GLN A 50 3.30 -6.32 -7.58
N VAL A 51 2.63 -7.37 -8.08
CA VAL A 51 2.21 -7.48 -9.48
C VAL A 51 0.70 -7.65 -9.57
N LEU A 52 0.10 -6.93 -10.52
CA LEU A 52 -1.28 -7.09 -10.94
C LEU A 52 -1.30 -7.62 -12.38
N SER A 53 -2.00 -8.72 -12.64
CA SER A 53 -2.18 -9.28 -13.98
C SER A 53 -3.63 -9.16 -14.43
N GLY A 54 -3.82 -8.68 -15.66
CA GLY A 54 -5.15 -8.54 -16.28
C GLY A 54 -5.60 -9.75 -17.08
N PRO A 55 -6.72 -9.62 -17.82
CA PRO A 55 -7.28 -10.72 -18.62
C PRO A 55 -6.34 -11.24 -19.71
N GLY A 56 -5.41 -10.42 -20.19
CA GLY A 56 -4.37 -10.82 -21.15
C GLY A 56 -3.17 -11.55 -20.52
N GLY A 57 -3.10 -11.62 -19.19
CA GLY A 57 -1.97 -12.21 -18.45
C GLY A 57 -0.76 -11.30 -18.29
N ASP A 58 -0.71 -10.15 -18.98
CA ASP A 58 0.40 -9.21 -18.88
C ASP A 58 0.56 -8.67 -17.44
N PRO A 59 1.77 -8.75 -16.87
CA PRO A 59 2.03 -8.26 -15.52
C PRO A 59 2.19 -6.73 -15.50
N ILE A 60 1.54 -6.11 -14.53
CA ILE A 60 1.64 -4.69 -14.21
C ILE A 60 2.36 -4.57 -12.86
N THR A 61 3.57 -4.01 -12.86
CA THR A 61 4.28 -3.71 -11.62
C THR A 61 3.60 -2.56 -10.91
N LEU A 62 3.28 -2.75 -9.62
CA LEU A 62 2.72 -1.73 -8.77
C LEU A 62 3.83 -1.03 -7.98
N SER A 63 3.66 0.28 -7.74
CA SER A 63 4.41 0.93 -6.68
C SER A 63 4.02 0.36 -5.32
N THR A 64 4.86 0.56 -4.31
CA THR A 64 4.58 0.12 -2.94
C THR A 64 3.25 0.69 -2.43
N GLY A 65 2.95 1.96 -2.72
CA GLY A 65 1.71 2.61 -2.29
C GLY A 65 0.47 2.02 -2.98
N GLU A 66 0.55 1.75 -4.28
CA GLU A 66 -0.53 1.11 -5.03
C GLU A 66 -0.79 -0.32 -4.55
N SER A 67 0.26 -1.10 -4.32
CA SER A 67 0.16 -2.47 -3.80
C SER A 67 -0.44 -2.50 -2.40
N LEU A 68 -0.04 -1.57 -1.52
CA LEU A 68 -0.61 -1.45 -0.17
C LEU A 68 -2.10 -1.11 -0.23
N LEU A 69 -2.47 -0.10 -1.03
CA LEU A 69 -3.86 0.34 -1.17
C LEU A 69 -4.74 -0.76 -1.75
N LEU A 70 -4.26 -1.47 -2.78
CA LEU A 70 -4.99 -2.60 -3.35
C LEU A 70 -5.12 -3.74 -2.33
N GLY A 71 -4.07 -4.01 -1.55
CA GLY A 71 -4.08 -4.93 -0.42
C GLY A 71 -5.19 -4.64 0.59
N VAL A 72 -5.40 -3.38 0.93
CA VAL A 72 -6.50 -2.96 1.81
C VAL A 72 -7.86 -3.30 1.21
N PHE A 73 -8.08 -3.03 -0.08
CA PHE A 73 -9.36 -3.32 -0.73
C PHE A 73 -9.65 -4.81 -0.84
N VAL A 74 -8.67 -5.64 -1.22
CA VAL A 74 -8.89 -7.10 -1.39
C VAL A 74 -9.12 -7.82 -0.06
N ARG A 75 -8.63 -7.27 1.06
CA ARG A 75 -8.92 -7.77 2.43
C ARG A 75 -10.26 -7.29 2.98
N HIS A 76 -10.87 -6.28 2.38
CA HIS A 76 -12.16 -5.72 2.80
C HIS A 76 -13.18 -5.68 1.64
N PRO A 77 -13.48 -6.84 1.01
CA PRO A 77 -14.35 -6.89 -0.15
C PRO A 77 -15.77 -6.39 0.18
N GLY A 78 -16.34 -5.57 -0.71
CA GLY A 78 -17.69 -5.04 -0.60
C GLY A 78 -17.90 -3.98 0.49
N ARG A 79 -16.84 -3.57 1.19
CA ARG A 79 -16.91 -2.51 2.21
C ARG A 79 -16.47 -1.18 1.63
N VAL A 80 -17.29 -0.14 1.79
CA VAL A 80 -16.88 1.23 1.50
C VAL A 80 -15.94 1.69 2.60
N LEU A 81 -14.72 2.06 2.23
CA LEU A 81 -13.72 2.62 3.13
C LEU A 81 -13.63 4.13 2.89
N ASN A 82 -13.66 4.93 3.95
CA ASN A 82 -13.46 6.36 3.86
C ASN A 82 -11.96 6.71 3.80
N ARG A 83 -11.64 7.97 3.50
CA ARG A 83 -10.25 8.41 3.33
C ARG A 83 -9.41 8.22 4.58
N ASP A 84 -9.96 8.52 5.75
CA ASP A 84 -9.22 8.44 7.01
C ASP A 84 -8.87 6.99 7.34
N GLN A 85 -9.80 6.05 7.11
CA GLN A 85 -9.56 4.62 7.22
C GLN A 85 -8.43 4.14 6.30
N LEU A 86 -8.31 4.69 5.09
CA LEU A 86 -7.23 4.35 4.16
C LEU A 86 -5.88 4.98 4.54
N LEU A 87 -5.88 6.05 5.35
CA LEU A 87 -4.66 6.76 5.78
C LEU A 87 -4.07 6.19 7.08
N ASP A 88 -4.91 5.52 7.89
CA ASP A 88 -4.56 4.95 9.19
C ASP A 88 -4.21 3.45 9.13
N LEU A 89 -4.47 2.78 7.99
CA LEU A 89 -4.11 1.38 7.73
C LEU A 89 -2.69 1.21 7.19
#